data_AF-A0A9E5QJ20-F1
#
_entry.id   AF-A0A9E5QJ20-F1
#
_cell.length_a   1.000
_cell.length_b   1.000
_cell.length_c   1.000
_cell.angle_alpha   90.00
_cell.angle_beta   90.00
_cell.angle_gamma   90.00
#
_symmetry.space_group_name_H-M   'P 1'
#
loop_
_entity.id
_entity.type
_entity.pdbx_description
1 polymer ?
#
loop_
_entity_poly.entity_id
_entity_poly.type
_entity_poly.pdbx_seq_one_letter_code
_entity_poly.pdbx_strand_id
1 'polypeptide(L)'
;MIPNLHSKGIVFDGAITSPPYHLGEDPNHNGNGLYNNYDDNIGRSKWLQLLTKLFINLDMVIKPKGTICMVISYGSKDPILPYELAIMIHYYTPWTL
;
A
#
# COMPACT_ATOMS: atom_id res chain seq x y z
N MET A 1 1.33 -20.58 -10.74
CA MET A 1 1.50 -19.76 -11.97
C MET A 1 0.75 -18.47 -11.72
N ILE A 2 1.46 -17.35 -11.52
CA ILE A 2 0.82 -16.05 -11.24
C ILE A 2 0.27 -15.54 -12.57
N PRO A 3 -1.04 -15.23 -12.69
CA PRO A 3 -1.61 -14.77 -13.94
C PRO A 3 -0.93 -13.47 -14.40
N ASN A 4 -0.69 -13.34 -15.70
CA ASN A 4 -0.12 -12.15 -16.31
C ASN A 4 -1.16 -11.01 -16.22
N LEU A 5 -0.91 -10.02 -15.35
CA LEU A 5 -1.92 -9.05 -14.86
C LEU A 5 -2.22 -7.90 -15.84
N HIS A 6 -1.53 -7.81 -16.98
CA HIS A 6 -1.70 -6.69 -17.91
C HIS A 6 -2.94 -6.88 -18.81
N SER A 7 -4.01 -6.13 -18.51
CA SER A 7 -5.23 -6.10 -19.30
C SER A 7 -5.11 -5.20 -20.55
N LYS A 8 -5.90 -5.47 -21.61
CA LYS A 8 -5.92 -4.73 -22.90
C LYS A 8 -6.65 -3.36 -22.82
N GLY A 9 -6.64 -2.68 -21.67
CA GLY A 9 -7.32 -1.40 -21.43
C GLY A 9 -6.39 -0.17 -21.43
N ILE A 10 -6.89 0.99 -20.97
CA ILE A 10 -6.05 2.15 -20.67
C ILE A 10 -5.05 1.72 -19.59
N VAL A 11 -3.77 1.82 -19.92
CA VAL A 11 -2.66 1.50 -19.03
C VAL A 11 -1.87 2.78 -18.74
N PHE A 12 -1.58 3.04 -17.48
CA PHE A 12 -0.87 4.24 -17.03
C PHE A 12 0.65 4.00 -17.03
N ASP A 13 1.43 5.03 -17.31
CA ASP A 13 2.90 4.98 -17.23
C ASP A 13 3.40 4.88 -15.77
N GLY A 14 2.59 5.35 -14.83
CA GLY A 14 2.87 5.20 -13.42
C GLY A 14 1.76 5.75 -12.53
N ALA A 15 1.92 5.53 -11.24
CA ALA A 15 1.04 6.04 -10.20
C ALA A 15 1.87 6.60 -9.03
N ILE A 16 1.40 7.70 -8.46
CA ILE A 16 1.89 8.23 -7.19
C ILE A 16 0.67 8.26 -6.25
N THR A 17 0.80 7.68 -5.07
CA THR A 17 -0.29 7.62 -4.09
C THR A 17 0.22 7.81 -2.67
N SER A 18 -0.64 8.34 -1.80
CA SER A 18 -0.41 8.47 -0.36
C SER A 18 -1.57 7.77 0.37
N PRO A 19 -1.47 6.45 0.61
CA PRO A 19 -2.50 5.70 1.33
C PRO A 19 -2.59 6.15 2.80
N PRO A 20 -3.64 5.72 3.53
CA PRO A 20 -3.78 6.00 4.96
C PRO A 20 -2.52 5.67 5.76
N TYR A 21 -2.20 6.51 6.74
CA TYR A 21 -0.99 6.38 7.54
C TYR A 21 -1.19 5.45 8.73
N HIS A 22 -0.15 4.72 9.12
CA HIS A 22 -0.18 3.89 10.32
C HIS A 22 0.42 4.66 11.50
N LEU A 23 -0.35 5.54 12.13
CA LEU A 23 0.17 6.39 13.21
C LEU A 23 0.24 5.69 14.58
N GLY A 24 -0.17 4.42 14.63
CA GLY A 24 -0.18 3.57 15.82
C GLY A 24 -1.58 3.48 16.43
N GLU A 25 -1.79 2.43 17.23
CA GLU A 25 -2.99 2.27 18.06
C GLU A 25 -2.88 3.22 19.26
N ASP A 26 -3.17 4.50 19.06
CA ASP A 26 -3.31 5.45 20.17
C ASP A 26 -4.80 5.54 20.56
N PRO A 27 -5.21 4.93 21.68
CA PRO A 27 -6.60 4.93 22.11
C PRO A 27 -7.11 6.33 22.50
N ASN A 28 -6.23 7.33 22.63
CA ASN A 28 -6.57 8.74 22.86
C ASN A 28 -6.55 9.57 21.58
N HIS A 29 -6.19 8.97 20.44
CA HIS A 29 -6.25 9.65 19.15
C HIS A 29 -7.70 9.72 18.68
N ASN A 30 -8.40 10.74 19.17
CA ASN A 30 -9.71 11.17 18.67
C ASN A 30 -9.58 11.89 17.31
N GLY A 31 -8.61 11.49 16.49
CA GLY A 31 -8.48 11.96 15.13
C GLY A 31 -9.64 11.37 14.32
N ASN A 32 -10.64 12.18 14.05
CA ASN A 32 -11.22 12.17 12.72
C ASN A 32 -10.39 13.19 11.96
N GLY A 33 -9.55 12.85 10.98
CA GLY A 33 -8.91 13.98 10.29
C GLY A 33 -8.10 13.82 9.03
N LEU A 34 -7.55 12.65 8.67
CA LEU A 34 -6.82 12.56 7.40
C LEU A 34 -7.63 11.87 6.31
N TYR A 35 -8.43 10.86 6.68
CA TYR A 35 -9.21 10.10 5.73
C TYR A 35 -10.62 9.78 6.27
N ASN A 36 -11.64 10.39 5.69
CA ASN A 36 -13.04 10.25 6.14
C ASN A 36 -13.60 8.80 6.05
N ASN A 37 -12.93 7.91 5.33
CA ASN A 37 -13.42 6.56 5.02
C ASN A 37 -12.53 5.45 5.61
N TYR A 38 -11.51 5.79 6.40
CA TYR A 38 -10.59 4.82 6.96
C TYR A 38 -10.53 4.97 8.47
N ASP A 39 -10.36 3.84 9.14
CA ASP A 39 -10.12 3.80 10.57
C ASP A 39 -8.70 4.29 10.84
N ASP A 40 -8.59 5.41 11.57
CA ASP A 40 -7.30 5.99 11.95
C ASP A 40 -6.53 5.06 12.92
N ASN A 41 -7.20 4.08 13.54
CA ASN A 41 -6.61 3.02 14.37
C ASN A 41 -6.53 1.67 13.63
N ILE A 42 -6.24 1.69 12.33
CA ILE A 42 -6.03 0.47 11.56
C ILE A 42 -4.82 -0.31 12.11
N GLY A 43 -5.07 -1.46 12.73
CA GLY A 43 -4.01 -2.33 13.24
C GLY A 43 -3.03 -2.76 12.15
N ARG A 44 -1.77 -2.95 12.53
CA ARG A 44 -0.61 -3.26 11.66
C ARG A 44 -0.89 -4.24 10.53
N SER A 45 -1.44 -5.43 10.85
CA SER A 45 -1.71 -6.46 9.85
C SER A 45 -2.74 -6.00 8.80
N LYS A 46 -3.79 -5.30 9.25
CA LYS A 46 -4.84 -4.77 8.36
C LYS A 46 -4.30 -3.64 7.48
N TRP A 47 -3.40 -2.81 8.01
CA TRP A 47 -2.72 -1.77 7.25
C TRP A 47 -1.83 -2.38 6.14
N LEU A 48 -1.02 -3.37 6.48
CA LEU A 48 -0.16 -4.07 5.51
C LEU A 48 -0.98 -4.75 4.40
N GLN A 49 -2.10 -5.40 4.76
CA GLN A 49 -3.03 -5.99 3.78
C GLN A 49 -3.66 -4.95 2.86
N LEU A 50 -4.07 -3.80 3.42
CA LEU A 50 -4.65 -2.70 2.65
C LEU A 50 -3.68 -2.19 1.60
N LEU A 51 -2.43 -1.90 1.99
CA LEU A 51 -1.42 -1.34 1.08
C LEU A 51 -0.95 -2.37 0.05
N THR A 52 -0.81 -3.65 0.43
CA THR A 52 -0.50 -4.73 -0.51
C THR A 52 -1.60 -4.86 -1.57
N LYS A 53 -2.86 -4.82 -1.14
CA LYS A 53 -4.00 -4.86 -2.07
C LYS A 53 -4.05 -3.63 -2.98
N LEU A 54 -3.76 -2.44 -2.45
CA LEU A 54 -3.67 -1.22 -3.25
C LEU A 54 -2.57 -1.34 -4.32
N PHE A 55 -1.40 -1.83 -3.95
CA PHE A 55 -0.30 -2.05 -4.89
C PHE A 55 -0.71 -3.01 -6.02
N ILE A 56 -1.31 -4.16 -5.69
CA ILE A 56 -1.80 -5.13 -6.69
C ILE A 56 -2.81 -4.48 -7.64
N ASN A 57 -3.76 -3.71 -7.10
CA ASN A 57 -4.75 -3.02 -7.93
C ASN A 57 -4.12 -1.99 -8.87
N LEU A 58 -3.09 -1.28 -8.41
CA LEU A 58 -2.33 -0.36 -9.26
C LEU A 58 -1.54 -1.13 -10.33
N ASP A 59 -0.84 -2.20 -9.96
CA ASP A 59 -0.06 -3.04 -10.87
C ASP A 59 -0.89 -3.56 -12.05
N MET A 60 -2.16 -3.92 -11.82
CA MET A 60 -3.11 -4.34 -12.88
C MET A 60 -3.36 -3.28 -13.97
N VAL A 61 -3.15 -2.01 -13.66
CA VAL A 61 -3.42 -0.88 -14.57
C VAL A 61 -2.16 -0.10 -14.97
N ILE A 62 -0.98 -0.50 -14.47
CA ILE A 62 0.31 0.07 -14.87
C ILE A 62 0.88 -0.72 -16.06
N LYS A 63 1.53 -0.01 -17.00
CA LYS A 63 2.25 -0.61 -18.13
C LYS A 63 3.40 -1.50 -17.64
N PRO A 64 3.83 -2.50 -18.42
CA PRO A 64 5.11 -3.14 -18.17
C PRO A 64 6.24 -2.09 -18.04
N LYS A 65 7.03 -2.17 -16.96
CA LYS A 65 8.07 -1.19 -16.60
C LYS A 65 7.58 0.20 -16.18
N GLY A 66 6.27 0.39 -15.96
CA GLY A 66 5.76 1.59 -15.33
C GLY A 66 6.14 1.66 -13.85
N THR A 67 5.91 2.81 -13.21
CA THR A 67 6.37 3.06 -11.83
C THR A 67 5.22 3.27 -10.86
N ILE A 68 5.26 2.62 -9.70
CA ILE A 68 4.34 2.88 -8.58
C ILE A 68 5.15 3.49 -7.44
N CYS A 69 4.81 4.71 -7.04
CA CYS A 69 5.38 5.39 -5.88
C CYS A 69 4.32 5.48 -4.78
N MET A 70 4.56 4.81 -3.66
CA MET A 70 3.69 4.89 -2.48
C MET A 70 4.37 5.71 -1.39
N VAL A 71 3.81 6.87 -1.08
CA VAL A 71 4.22 7.71 0.04
C VAL A 71 3.55 7.15 1.29
N ILE A 72 4.30 6.38 2.07
CA ILE A 72 3.81 5.79 3.31
C ILE A 72 4.31 6.61 4.51
N SER A 73 3.48 6.67 5.55
CA SER A 73 3.87 7.21 6.84
C SER A 73 3.46 6.24 7.93
N TYR A 74 4.31 6.13 8.94
CA TYR A 74 4.18 5.20 10.05
C TYR A 74 4.65 5.86 11.35
N GLY A 75 4.05 5.45 12.46
CA GLY A 75 4.43 5.88 13.79
C GLY A 75 5.85 5.44 14.12
N SER A 76 6.58 6.27 14.88
CA SER A 76 7.97 6.00 15.27
C SER A 76 8.17 4.69 16.04
N LYS A 77 7.08 4.11 16.59
CA LYS A 77 7.08 2.83 17.31
C LYS A 77 7.14 1.60 16.38
N ASP A 78 6.85 1.75 15.09
CA ASP A 78 6.83 0.66 14.11
C ASP A 78 7.75 0.92 12.91
N PRO A 79 9.07 1.12 13.11
CA PRO A 79 9.99 1.46 12.03
C PRO A 79 10.21 0.34 11.00
N ILE A 80 9.75 -0.89 11.31
CA ILE A 80 9.90 -2.06 10.44
C ILE A 80 8.83 -2.13 9.34
N LEU A 81 7.72 -1.38 9.47
CA LEU A 81 6.56 -1.46 8.58
C LEU A 81 6.88 -1.30 7.09
N PRO A 82 7.74 -0.37 6.65
CA PRO A 82 8.12 -0.26 5.23
C PRO A 82 8.73 -1.54 4.67
N TYR A 83 9.58 -2.20 5.46
CA TYR A 83 10.26 -3.43 5.06
C TYR A 83 9.28 -4.60 4.99
N GLU A 84 8.33 -4.70 5.93
CA GLU A 84 7.28 -5.72 5.88
C GLU A 84 6.36 -5.55 4.67
N LEU A 85 5.99 -4.31 4.35
CA LEU A 85 5.22 -4.01 3.15
C LEU A 85 5.99 -4.43 1.89
N ALA A 86 7.26 -4.08 1.80
CA ALA A 86 8.15 -4.48 0.71
C ALA A 86 8.22 -6.00 0.56
N ILE A 87 8.36 -6.73 1.67
CA ILE A 87 8.36 -8.19 1.70
C ILE A 87 7.01 -8.75 1.23
N MET A 88 5.89 -8.19 1.68
CA MET A 88 4.57 -8.62 1.23
C MET A 88 4.38 -8.40 -0.27
N ILE A 89 4.78 -7.24 -0.79
CA ILE A 89 4.72 -6.97 -2.24
C ILE A 89 5.57 -8.00 -2.99
N HIS A 90 6.78 -8.30 -2.51
CA HIS A 90 7.63 -9.32 -3.12
C HIS A 90 6.99 -10.71 -3.14
N TYR A 91 6.32 -11.11 -2.05
CA TYR A 91 5.68 -12.43 -1.99
C TYR A 91 4.38 -12.53 -2.81
N TYR A 92 3.61 -11.45 -2.90
CA TYR A 92 2.28 -11.47 -3.53
C TYR A 92 2.26 -10.96 -4.97
N THR A 93 3.40 -10.48 -5.49
CA THR A 93 3.50 -9.94 -6.84
C THR A 93 4.77 -10.43 -7.54
N PRO A 94 4.87 -10.32 -8.87
CA PRO A 94 6.11 -10.64 -9.59
C PRO A 94 7.27 -9.66 -9.31
N TRP A 95 7.03 -8.60 -8.54
CA TRP A 95 8.03 -7.58 -8.24
C TRP A 95 9.08 -8.13 -7.26
N THR A 96 10.33 -7.79 -7.51
CA THR A 96 11.46 -8.20 -6.68
C THR A 96 12.09 -6.97 -6.03
N LEU A 97 12.50 -7.13 -4.78
CA LEU A 97 13.33 -6.14 -4.06
C LEU A 97 14.76 -6.13 -4.57
#